data_AF-A0A3P3T8Z1-F1
#
_entry.id   AF-A0A3P3T8Z1-F1
#
_cell.length_a   1.000
_cell.length_b   1.000
_cell.length_c   1.000
_cell.angle_alpha   90.00
_cell.angle_beta   90.00
_cell.angle_gamma   90.00
#
_symmetry.space_group_name_H-M   'P 1'
#
loop_
_entity.id
_entity.type
_entity.pdbx_description
1 polymer ?
#
loop_
_entity_poly.entity_id
_entity_poly.type
_entity_poly.pdbx_seq_one_letter_code
_entity_poly.pdbx_strand_id
1 'polypeptide(L)'
;MENSQIIEQAYKLATLAEPTEEVRQLLEGQELERVFELLLILRGWPNVRNPAGFLRRAIQEGWTPETKPQKVDRRLENYEERYYTRRGYTPEQAREMVIRGRS
;
A
#
# COMPACT_ATOMS: atom_id res chain seq x y z
N MET A 1 8.41 -16.92 18.92
CA MET A 1 7.78 -17.02 17.59
C MET A 1 8.47 -16.00 16.73
N GLU A 2 9.05 -16.39 15.60
CA GLU A 2 9.76 -15.44 14.73
C GLU A 2 8.76 -14.48 14.08
N ASN A 3 9.15 -13.23 13.87
CA ASN A 3 8.28 -12.21 13.27
C ASN A 3 7.68 -12.66 11.93
N SER A 4 8.45 -13.36 11.09
CA SER A 4 7.99 -13.91 9.81
C SER A 4 6.77 -14.84 9.98
N GLN A 5 6.83 -15.75 10.95
CA GLN A 5 5.74 -16.68 11.24
C GLN A 5 4.48 -15.97 11.76
N ILE A 6 4.65 -14.91 12.55
CA ILE A 6 3.55 -14.05 13.02
C ILE A 6 2.89 -13.35 11.83
N ILE A 7 3.69 -12.77 10.95
CA ILE A 7 3.24 -12.04 9.76
C ILE A 7 2.44 -12.96 8.84
N GLU A 8 2.92 -14.17 8.57
CA GLU A 8 2.21 -15.17 7.77
C GLU A 8 0.85 -15.53 8.35
N GLN A 9 0.80 -15.85 9.65
CA GLN A 9 -0.45 -16.21 10.32
C GLN A 9 -1.44 -15.05 10.33
N ALA A 10 -0.96 -13.83 10.62
CA ALA A 10 -1.78 -12.64 10.60
C ALA A 10 -2.34 -12.34 9.21
N TYR A 11 -1.52 -12.46 8.16
CA TYR A 11 -1.99 -12.29 6.78
C TYR A 11 -3.07 -13.31 6.41
N LYS A 12 -2.87 -14.57 6.78
CA LYS A 12 -3.83 -15.64 6.56
C LYS A 12 -5.14 -15.40 7.30
N LEU A 13 -5.08 -14.92 8.54
CA LEU A 13 -6.28 -14.56 9.30
C LEU A 13 -7.01 -13.35 8.68
N ALA A 14 -6.26 -12.37 8.17
CA ALA A 14 -6.82 -11.15 7.57
C ALA A 14 -7.50 -11.42 6.22
N THR A 15 -6.91 -12.29 5.39
CA THR A 15 -7.29 -12.45 3.97
C THR A 15 -7.88 -13.82 3.63
N LEU A 16 -7.76 -14.81 4.53
CA LEU A 16 -8.07 -16.22 4.29
C LEU A 16 -7.25 -16.83 3.13
N ALA A 17 -6.09 -16.23 2.81
CA ALA A 17 -5.18 -16.67 1.76
C ALA A 17 -3.72 -16.64 2.25
N GLU A 18 -2.82 -17.33 1.54
CA GLU A 18 -1.39 -17.25 1.80
C GLU A 18 -0.79 -15.99 1.17
N PRO A 19 0.20 -15.33 1.82
CA PRO A 19 0.89 -14.19 1.22
C PRO A 19 1.76 -14.65 0.06
N THR A 20 1.81 -13.85 -1.01
CA THR A 20 2.86 -14.00 -2.02
C THR A 20 4.21 -13.58 -1.45
N GLU A 21 5.30 -14.00 -2.08
CA GLU A 21 6.66 -13.60 -1.68
C GLU A 21 6.84 -12.07 -1.67
N GLU A 22 6.29 -11.38 -2.67
CA GLU A 22 6.31 -9.90 -2.72
C GLU A 22 5.58 -9.27 -1.52
N VAL A 23 4.43 -9.82 -1.12
CA VAL A 23 3.68 -9.35 0.04
C VAL A 23 4.46 -9.62 1.33
N ARG A 24 5.07 -10.81 1.44
CA ARG A 24 5.89 -11.19 2.61
C ARG A 24 7.04 -10.20 2.79
N GLN A 25 7.81 -9.93 1.75
CA GLN A 25 8.92 -8.97 1.78
C GLN A 25 8.46 -7.55 2.14
N LEU A 26 7.32 -7.10 1.61
CA LEU A 26 6.75 -5.80 1.96
C LEU A 26 6.44 -5.70 3.46
N LEU A 27 5.87 -6.74 4.05
CA LEU A 27 5.46 -6.74 5.46
C LEU A 27 6.64 -6.96 6.41
N GLU A 28 7.59 -7.82 6.07
CA GLU A 28 8.80 -8.07 6.88
C GLU A 28 9.72 -6.86 6.97
N GLY A 29 9.66 -5.95 5.99
CA GLY A 29 10.36 -4.67 6.04
C GLY A 29 9.74 -3.62 6.97
N GLN A 30 8.65 -3.93 7.68
CA GLN A 30 7.94 -3.02 8.57
C GLN A 30 8.03 -3.48 10.03
N GLU A 31 7.78 -2.54 10.95
CA GLU A 31 7.54 -2.90 12.35
C GLU A 31 6.24 -3.69 12.50
N LEU A 32 6.19 -4.60 13.47
CA LEU A 32 5.07 -5.56 13.59
C LEU A 32 3.71 -4.88 13.82
N GLU A 33 3.69 -3.79 14.59
CA GLU A 33 2.48 -2.97 14.76
C GLU A 33 1.98 -2.42 13.42
N ARG A 34 2.90 -1.88 12.62
CA ARG A 34 2.58 -1.36 11.28
C ARG A 34 2.08 -2.45 10.35
N VAL A 35 2.60 -3.67 10.45
CA VAL A 35 2.05 -4.82 9.71
C VAL A 35 0.58 -5.04 10.05
N PHE A 36 0.22 -5.04 11.34
CA PHE A 36 -1.17 -5.27 11.74
C PHE A 36 -2.11 -4.17 11.27
N GLU A 37 -1.68 -2.91 11.28
CA GLU A 37 -2.44 -1.81 10.69
C GLU A 37 -2.69 -2.03 9.19
N LEU A 38 -1.64 -2.37 8.44
CA LEU A 38 -1.72 -2.63 7.00
C LEU A 38 -2.65 -3.78 6.67
N LEU A 39 -2.63 -4.85 7.47
CA LEU A 39 -3.52 -6.00 7.31
C LEU A 39 -4.98 -5.66 7.66
N LEU A 40 -5.19 -4.81 8.67
CA LEU A 40 -6.52 -4.31 9.02
C LEU A 40 -7.09 -3.45 7.89
N ILE A 41 -6.27 -2.57 7.31
CA ILE A 41 -6.63 -1.80 6.11
C ILE A 41 -6.98 -2.77 4.97
N LEU A 42 -6.09 -3.71 4.63
CA LEU A 42 -6.33 -4.67 3.54
C LEU A 42 -7.65 -5.43 3.70
N ARG A 43 -7.96 -5.90 4.92
CA ARG A 43 -9.21 -6.61 5.24
C ARG A 43 -10.44 -5.72 5.13
N GLY A 44 -10.32 -4.44 5.49
CA GLY A 44 -11.42 -3.48 5.44
C GLY A 44 -11.83 -3.09 4.00
N TRP A 45 -10.97 -3.35 3.02
CA TRP A 45 -11.22 -3.00 1.62
C TRP A 45 -11.74 -4.20 0.82
N PRO A 46 -13.00 -4.18 0.35
CA PRO A 46 -13.54 -5.28 -0.43
C PRO A 46 -12.88 -5.37 -1.81
N ASN A 47 -12.62 -6.61 -2.27
CA ASN A 47 -12.18 -6.94 -3.63
C ASN A 47 -10.80 -6.39 -4.06
N VAL A 48 -9.81 -6.36 -3.17
CA VAL A 48 -8.43 -6.03 -3.53
C VAL A 48 -7.84 -7.10 -4.45
N ARG A 49 -7.73 -6.80 -5.76
CA ARG A 49 -7.20 -7.73 -6.78
C ARG A 49 -5.68 -7.87 -6.78
N ASN A 50 -4.98 -6.86 -6.28
CA ASN A 50 -3.52 -6.84 -6.20
C ASN A 50 -3.10 -6.41 -4.78
N PRO A 51 -2.97 -7.36 -3.84
CA PRO A 51 -2.58 -7.07 -2.45
C PRO A 51 -1.23 -6.35 -2.34
N ALA A 52 -0.21 -6.75 -3.11
CA ALA A 52 1.11 -6.12 -3.05
C ALA A 52 1.06 -4.66 -3.49
N GLY A 53 0.39 -4.38 -4.62
CA GLY A 53 0.20 -3.00 -5.11
C GLY A 53 -0.61 -2.14 -4.14
N PHE A 54 -1.61 -2.72 -3.49
CA PHE A 54 -2.42 -2.07 -2.47
C PHE A 54 -1.60 -1.71 -1.23
N LEU A 55 -0.86 -2.67 -0.67
CA LEU A 55 -0.03 -2.49 0.51
C LEU A 55 1.10 -1.48 0.26
N ARG A 56 1.75 -1.55 -0.90
CA ARG A 56 2.77 -0.57 -1.30
C ARG A 56 2.22 0.85 -1.30
N ARG A 57 1.00 1.04 -1.84
CA ARG A 57 0.33 2.33 -1.84
C ARG A 57 -0.05 2.79 -0.42
N ALA A 58 -0.57 1.89 0.40
CA ALA A 58 -0.90 2.17 1.80
C ALA A 58 0.33 2.60 2.62
N ILE A 59 1.49 1.99 2.37
CA ILE A 59 2.77 2.38 2.98
C ILE A 59 3.19 3.78 2.48
N GLN A 60 3.19 4.00 1.16
CA GLN A 60 3.64 5.26 0.56
C GLN A 60 2.77 6.47 0.94
N GLU A 61 1.46 6.28 0.99
CA GLU A 61 0.51 7.35 1.33
C GLU A 61 0.25 7.46 2.84
N GLY A 62 0.94 6.68 3.68
CA GLY A 62 0.78 6.73 5.12
C GLY A 62 -0.63 6.39 5.60
N TRP A 63 -1.33 5.48 4.91
CA TRP A 63 -2.68 5.09 5.29
C TRP A 63 -2.70 4.47 6.68
N THR A 64 -3.73 4.79 7.46
CA THR A 64 -4.05 4.22 8.76
C THR A 64 -5.35 3.44 8.65
N PRO A 65 -5.70 2.58 9.63
CA PRO A 65 -7.01 1.91 9.65
C PRO A 65 -8.22 2.88 9.61
N GLU A 66 -8.02 4.13 10.01
CA GLU A 66 -9.04 5.19 9.97
C GLU A 66 -9.08 5.94 8.63
N THR A 67 -8.08 5.75 7.76
CA THR A 67 -8.01 6.39 6.44
C THR A 67 -9.19 5.94 5.59
N LYS A 68 -10.12 6.87 5.36
CA LYS A 68 -11.27 6.61 4.50
C LYS A 68 -10.84 6.54 3.04
N PRO A 69 -11.39 5.59 2.26
CA PRO A 69 -11.24 5.57 0.81
C PRO A 69 -11.65 6.91 0.20
N GLN A 70 -10.69 7.70 -0.28
CA GLN A 70 -11.01 8.76 -1.22
C GLN A 70 -11.11 8.15 -2.61
N LYS A 71 -12.15 8.56 -3.36
CA LYS A 71 -12.31 8.12 -4.75
C LYS A 71 -11.21 8.80 -5.56
N VAL A 72 -10.09 8.11 -5.73
CA VAL A 72 -8.98 8.62 -6.52
C VAL A 72 -9.35 8.56 -8.00
N ASP A 73 -9.42 9.71 -8.65
CA ASP A 73 -9.48 9.76 -10.11
C ASP A 73 -8.11 9.38 -10.68
N ARG A 74 -7.94 8.07 -10.96
CA ARG A 74 -6.72 7.52 -11.56
C ARG A 74 -6.36 8.20 -12.88
N ARG A 75 -7.32 8.74 -13.62
CA ARG A 75 -7.02 9.43 -14.89
C ARG A 75 -6.32 10.76 -14.63
N LEU A 76 -6.80 11.51 -13.64
CA LEU A 76 -6.15 12.74 -13.19
C LEU A 76 -4.77 12.45 -12.60
N GLU A 77 -4.67 11.43 -11.76
CA GLU A 77 -3.41 11.00 -11.14
C GLU A 77 -2.34 10.64 -12.18
N ASN A 78 -2.70 9.84 -13.18
CA ASN A 78 -1.81 9.52 -14.30
C ASN A 78 -1.43 10.74 -15.13
N TYR A 79 -2.33 11.72 -15.26
CA TYR A 79 -2.03 12.96 -15.97
C TYR A 79 -0.99 13.80 -15.22
N GLU A 80 -1.14 13.92 -13.90
CA GLU A 80 -0.22 14.66 -13.03
C GLU A 80 1.14 13.97 -12.93
N GLU A 81 1.19 12.63 -12.78
CA GLU A 81 2.44 11.86 -12.82
C GLU A 81 3.19 12.11 -14.14
N ARG A 82 2.50 12.02 -15.28
CA ARG A 82 3.09 12.30 -16.60
C ARG A 82 3.59 13.72 -16.72
N TYR A 83 2.92 14.69 -16.10
CA TYR A 83 3.36 16.08 -16.07
C TYR A 83 4.73 16.21 -15.38
N TYR A 84 4.92 15.57 -14.24
CA TYR A 84 6.22 15.56 -13.54
C TYR A 84 7.28 14.75 -14.28
N THR A 85 6.95 13.59 -14.83
CA THR A 85 7.92 12.80 -15.61
C THR A 85 8.44 13.57 -16.83
N ARG A 86 7.58 14.34 -17.53
CA ARG A 86 8.03 15.22 -18.64
C ARG A 86 8.96 16.34 -18.20
N ARG A 87 8.96 16.70 -16.91
CA ARG A 87 9.87 17.70 -16.31
C ARG A 87 11.17 17.08 -15.78
N GLY A 88 11.41 15.80 -16.05
CA GLY A 88 12.66 15.10 -15.70
C GLY A 88 12.62 14.37 -14.36
N TYR A 89 11.47 14.27 -13.69
CA TYR A 89 11.32 13.49 -12.46
C TYR A 89 11.26 12.00 -12.78
N THR A 90 11.83 11.15 -11.90
CA THR A 90 11.63 9.70 -12.01
C THR A 90 10.16 9.34 -11.76
N PRO A 91 9.68 8.15 -12.19
CA PRO A 91 8.32 7.72 -11.92
C PRO A 91 7.95 7.71 -10.42
N GLU A 92 8.92 7.41 -9.55
CA GLU A 92 8.75 7.42 -8.09
C GLU A 92 8.60 8.84 -7.57
N GLN A 93 9.49 9.75 -7.96
CA GLN A 93 9.43 11.16 -7.56
C GLN A 93 8.16 11.84 -8.11
N ALA A 94 7.75 11.51 -9.33
CA ALA A 94 6.52 12.04 -9.92
C ALA A 94 5.28 11.67 -9.09
N ARG A 95 5.21 10.42 -8.59
CA ARG A 95 4.14 9.97 -7.69
C ARG A 95 4.15 10.70 -6.36
N GLU A 96 5.32 10.88 -5.75
CA GLU A 96 5.44 11.63 -4.50
C GLU A 96 4.93 13.07 -4.64
N MET A 97 5.23 13.73 -5.76
CA MET A 97 4.76 15.10 -6.02
C MET A 97 3.24 15.18 -6.15
N VAL A 98 2.61 14.16 -6.76
CA VAL A 98 1.15 14.07 -6.87
C VAL A 98 0.52 13.84 -5.50
N ILE A 99 1.08 12.94 -4.69
CA ILE A 99 0.58 12.65 -3.34
C ILE A 99 0.69 13.88 -2.44
N ARG A 100 1.84 14.58 -2.45
CA ARG A 100 2.04 15.83 -1.68
C ARG A 100 1.07 16.94 -2.05
N GLY A 101 0.69 17.06 -3.32
CA GLY A 101 -0.26 18.08 -3.77
C GLY A 101 -1.71 17.86 -3.32
N ARG A 102 -2.01 16.71 -2.69
CA ARG A 102 -3.36 16.30 -2.29
C ARG A 102 -3.55 16.16 -0.78
N SER A 103 -2.47 16.33 -0.01
CA SER A 103 -2.46 16.34 1.47
C SER A 103 -2.78 17.74 1.97
#